data_AF-A0A6P0NRD6-F1
#
_entry.id   AF-A0A6P0NRD6-F1
#
_cell.length_a   1.000
_cell.length_b   1.000
_cell.length_c   1.000
_cell.angle_alpha   90.00
_cell.angle_beta   90.00
_cell.angle_gamma   90.00
#
_symmetry.space_group_name_H-M   'P 1'
#
loop_
_entity.id
_entity.type
_entity.pdbx_description
1 polymer ?
#
loop_
_entity_poly.entity_id
_entity_poly.type
_entity_poly.pdbx_seq_one_letter_code
_entity_poly.pdbx_strand_id
1 'polypeptide(L)'
;MDKTNIILGINTEIISRLDRDSVSEIGFEIVELSQDLSSFSAFITEATKKLAIEFELKYHLSDFQSTKENERQNSILTVEGECMYDYTDKNFSEIRIRRETVNWSEVDGTPGRRSNVYVDCLIGGINEEVKYKIREPL
;
A
#
# COMPACT_ATOMS: atom_id res chain seq x y z
N MET A 1 0.37 17.03 14.16
CA MET A 1 1.25 16.25 13.27
C MET A 1 0.79 16.55 11.85
N ASP A 2 1.71 16.91 10.96
CA ASP A 2 1.36 17.29 9.59
C ASP A 2 1.05 16.04 8.75
N LYS A 3 -0.19 15.94 8.26
CA LYS A 3 -0.69 14.78 7.53
C LYS A 3 0.16 14.49 6.29
N THR A 4 0.49 15.53 5.52
CA THR A 4 1.25 15.42 4.28
C THR A 4 2.64 14.87 4.52
N ASN A 5 3.34 15.41 5.53
CA ASN A 5 4.69 14.98 5.85
C ASN A 5 4.75 13.51 6.33
N ILE A 6 3.75 13.05 7.09
CA ILE A 6 3.69 11.64 7.50
C ILE A 6 3.44 10.72 6.30
N ILE A 7 2.46 11.04 5.46
CA ILE A 7 2.14 10.25 4.26
C ILE A 7 3.33 10.16 3.32
N LEU A 8 4.01 11.28 3.04
CA LEU A 8 5.21 11.31 2.19
C LEU A 8 6.38 10.54 2.80
N GLY A 9 6.56 10.63 4.13
CA GLY A 9 7.56 9.87 4.86
C GLY A 9 7.34 8.37 4.73
N ILE A 10 6.11 7.88 4.98
CA ILE A 10 5.77 6.47 4.80
C ILE A 10 5.96 6.04 3.34
N ASN A 11 5.51 6.86 2.38
CA ASN A 11 5.68 6.56 0.95
C ASN A 11 7.16 6.38 0.56
N THR A 12 8.04 7.26 1.06
CA THR A 12 9.48 7.20 0.79
C THR A 12 10.08 5.84 1.19
N GLU A 13 9.59 5.28 2.28
CA GLU A 13 10.07 4.01 2.82
C GLU A 13 9.52 2.77 2.09
N ILE A 14 8.31 2.86 1.53
CA ILE A 14 7.61 1.68 0.96
C ILE A 14 7.57 1.64 -0.56
N ILE A 15 7.78 2.76 -1.27
CA ILE A 15 7.58 2.84 -2.73
C ILE A 15 8.44 1.86 -3.52
N SER A 16 9.63 1.52 -3.02
CA SER A 16 10.55 0.54 -3.60
C SER A 16 10.20 -0.92 -3.26
N ARG A 17 9.29 -1.13 -2.31
CA ARG A 17 8.84 -2.44 -1.81
C ARG A 17 7.50 -2.89 -2.40
N LEU A 18 6.80 -2.00 -3.11
CA LEU A 18 5.50 -2.31 -3.73
C LEU A 18 5.66 -3.37 -4.83
N ASP A 19 4.67 -4.25 -4.96
CA ASP A 19 4.68 -5.35 -5.92
C ASP A 19 4.25 -4.86 -7.32
N ARG A 20 5.18 -4.19 -8.02
CA ARG A 20 4.97 -3.67 -9.38
C ARG A 20 4.69 -4.77 -10.41
N ASP A 21 5.20 -5.98 -10.19
CA ASP A 21 4.96 -7.12 -11.08
C ASP A 21 3.48 -7.52 -11.04
N SER A 22 2.87 -7.58 -9.86
CA SER A 22 1.42 -7.85 -9.76
C SER A 22 0.53 -6.83 -10.44
N VAL A 23 0.92 -5.55 -10.37
CA VAL A 23 0.19 -4.44 -10.99
C VAL A 23 0.36 -4.48 -12.52
N SER A 24 1.57 -4.78 -13.01
CA SER A 24 1.83 -4.90 -14.44
C SER A 24 1.25 -6.17 -15.08
N GLU A 25 1.15 -7.28 -14.35
CA GLU A 25 0.48 -8.51 -14.80
C GLU A 25 -0.98 -8.26 -15.22
N ILE A 26 -1.67 -7.29 -14.59
CA ILE A 26 -3.03 -6.87 -14.95
C ILE A 26 -3.07 -5.62 -15.82
N GLY A 27 -1.93 -5.21 -16.39
CA GLY A 27 -1.86 -4.13 -17.39
C GLY A 27 -1.83 -2.71 -16.82
N PHE A 28 -1.50 -2.53 -15.55
CA PHE A 28 -1.39 -1.21 -14.93
C PHE A 28 0.05 -0.85 -14.55
N GLU A 29 0.33 0.44 -14.45
CA GLU A 29 1.57 0.98 -13.87
C GLU A 29 1.25 1.97 -12.75
N ILE A 30 2.10 2.03 -11.73
CA ILE A 30 1.96 2.99 -10.62
C ILE A 30 2.50 4.35 -11.07
N VAL A 31 1.65 5.38 -11.06
CA VAL A 31 1.99 6.73 -11.53
C VAL A 31 2.41 7.62 -10.36
N GLU A 32 1.48 7.88 -9.43
CA GLU A 32 1.72 8.82 -8.34
C GLU A 32 0.90 8.50 -7.08
N LEU A 33 1.37 9.01 -5.96
CA LEU A 33 0.68 8.95 -4.67
C LEU A 33 -0.43 10.00 -4.61
N SER A 34 -1.66 9.57 -4.32
CA SER A 34 -2.79 10.43 -4.03
C SER A 34 -2.86 10.75 -2.54
N GLN A 35 -2.28 11.88 -2.13
CA GLN A 35 -2.23 12.29 -0.72
C GLN A 35 -3.61 12.56 -0.12
N ASP A 36 -4.53 13.07 -0.95
CA ASP A 36 -5.89 13.41 -0.52
C ASP A 36 -6.72 12.16 -0.22
N LEU A 37 -6.52 11.11 -1.01
CA LEU A 37 -7.18 9.82 -0.82
C LEU A 37 -6.51 8.95 0.26
N SER A 38 -5.25 9.25 0.59
CA SER A 38 -4.47 8.53 1.60
C SER A 38 -4.82 8.97 3.02
N SER A 39 -4.65 8.05 3.97
CA SER A 39 -4.98 8.27 5.37
C SER A 39 -4.04 7.52 6.32
N PHE A 40 -4.02 7.93 7.59
CA PHE A 40 -3.37 7.18 8.65
C PHE A 40 -4.07 7.44 9.99
N SER A 41 -3.88 6.52 10.93
CA SER A 41 -4.24 6.66 12.33
C SER A 41 -2.99 6.47 13.19
N ALA A 42 -2.84 7.27 14.24
CA ALA A 42 -1.68 7.21 15.12
C ALA A 42 -2.10 6.89 16.56
N PHE A 43 -1.35 6.01 17.20
CA PHE A 43 -1.62 5.47 18.52
C PHE A 43 -0.40 5.66 19.43
N ILE A 44 -0.66 6.01 20.69
CA ILE A 44 0.38 6.14 21.71
C ILE A 44 0.86 4.74 22.09
N THR A 45 2.18 4.59 22.24
CA THR A 45 2.80 3.33 22.67
C THR A 45 3.40 3.48 24.07
N GLU A 46 3.70 2.36 24.72
CA GLU A 46 4.42 2.36 26.01
C GLU A 46 5.86 2.87 25.87
N ALA A 47 6.44 2.76 24.67
CA ALA A 47 7.73 3.34 24.36
C ALA A 47 7.62 4.87 24.31
N THR A 48 8.27 5.54 25.26
CA THR A 48 8.39 7.00 25.25
C THR A 48 8.92 7.46 23.91
N LYS A 49 8.29 8.48 23.30
CA LYS A 49 8.66 9.12 22.03
C LYS A 49 8.28 8.40 20.73
N LYS A 50 7.58 7.26 20.80
CA LYS A 50 7.13 6.54 19.60
C LYS A 50 5.61 6.49 19.49
N LEU A 51 5.11 6.65 18.26
CA LEU A 51 3.74 6.39 17.87
C LEU A 51 3.68 5.15 16.99
N ALA A 52 2.70 4.28 17.21
CA ALA A 52 2.33 3.27 16.23
C ALA A 52 1.41 3.95 15.20
N ILE A 53 1.65 3.72 13.92
CA ILE A 53 0.86 4.28 12.82
C ILE A 53 0.29 3.13 12.02
N GLU A 54 -1.03 3.12 11.85
CA GLU A 54 -1.69 2.35 10.80
C GLU A 54 -1.95 3.27 9.61
N PHE A 55 -1.60 2.83 8.40
CA PHE A 55 -1.68 3.67 7.20
C PHE A 55 -2.45 2.98 6.06
N GLU A 56 -3.08 3.81 5.25
CA GLU A 56 -3.66 3.47 3.96
C GLU A 56 -3.14 4.47 2.92
N LEU A 57 -2.21 4.05 2.08
CA LEU A 57 -1.69 4.86 0.97
C LEU A 57 -2.38 4.48 -0.34
N LYS A 58 -2.84 5.49 -1.09
CA LYS A 58 -3.50 5.30 -2.39
C LYS A 58 -2.68 5.87 -3.52
N TYR A 59 -2.52 5.09 -4.58
CA TYR A 59 -1.77 5.45 -5.77
C TYR A 59 -2.67 5.42 -7.00
N HIS A 60 -2.56 6.45 -7.83
CA HIS A 60 -3.16 6.45 -9.16
C HIS A 60 -2.39 5.52 -10.08
N LEU A 61 -3.13 4.77 -10.89
CA LEU A 61 -2.57 3.85 -11.86
C LEU A 61 -2.85 4.33 -13.28
N SER A 62 -1.95 4.00 -14.20
CA SER A 62 -2.12 4.19 -15.64
C SER A 62 -2.31 2.83 -16.30
N ASP A 63 -3.26 2.73 -17.23
CA ASP A 63 -3.54 1.52 -17.99
C ASP A 63 -2.72 1.51 -19.29
N PHE A 64 -1.58 0.81 -19.29
CA PHE A 64 -0.72 0.75 -20.47
C PHE A 64 -1.18 -0.25 -21.52
N GLN A 65 -2.20 -1.07 -21.22
CA GLN A 65 -2.83 -1.97 -22.18
C GLN A 65 -4.06 -1.34 -22.84
N SER A 66 -4.48 -0.16 -22.39
CA SER A 66 -5.61 0.55 -22.94
C SER A 66 -5.38 1.02 -24.37
N THR A 67 -6.45 0.93 -25.14
CA THR A 67 -6.74 1.67 -26.36
C THR A 67 -7.92 2.58 -26.05
N LYS A 68 -8.22 3.54 -26.93
CA LYS A 68 -9.35 4.47 -26.74
C LYS A 68 -10.71 3.79 -26.56
N GLU A 69 -10.85 2.54 -26.97
CA GLU A 69 -12.12 1.80 -26.92
C GLU A 69 -12.24 0.89 -25.69
N ASN A 70 -11.14 0.62 -24.96
CA ASN A 70 -11.12 -0.29 -23.82
C ASN A 70 -10.41 0.29 -22.58
N GLU A 71 -10.40 1.62 -22.43
CA GLU A 71 -9.76 2.28 -21.30
C GLU A 71 -10.49 2.01 -19.99
N ARG A 72 -9.84 1.25 -19.10
CA ARG A 72 -10.32 0.99 -17.75
C ARG A 72 -10.21 2.25 -16.90
N GLN A 73 -11.20 2.48 -16.04
CA GLN A 73 -11.36 3.72 -15.29
C GLN A 73 -11.13 3.51 -13.79
N ASN A 74 -10.96 4.61 -13.04
CA ASN A 74 -10.88 4.62 -11.58
C ASN A 74 -9.85 3.63 -10.99
N SER A 75 -8.73 3.42 -11.69
CA SER A 75 -7.71 2.47 -11.29
C SER A 75 -6.87 3.02 -10.12
N ILE A 76 -6.95 2.34 -8.98
CA ILE A 76 -6.29 2.75 -7.73
C ILE A 76 -5.61 1.53 -7.09
N LEU A 77 -4.34 1.67 -6.74
CA LEU A 77 -3.66 0.78 -5.81
C LEU A 77 -3.81 1.33 -4.38
N THR A 78 -4.37 0.52 -3.49
CA THR A 78 -4.46 0.80 -2.05
C THR A 78 -3.45 -0.08 -1.32
N VAL A 79 -2.58 0.53 -0.53
CA VAL A 79 -1.53 -0.12 0.25
C VAL A 79 -1.82 0.11 1.73
N GLU A 80 -2.11 -0.96 2.44
CA GLU A 80 -2.42 -0.95 3.87
C GLU A 80 -1.27 -1.54 4.65
N GLY A 81 -0.93 -0.92 5.78
CA GLY A 81 0.17 -1.39 6.61
C GLY A 81 0.30 -0.66 7.92
N GLU A 82 1.40 -0.91 8.58
CA GLU A 82 1.74 -0.30 9.86
C GLU A 82 3.22 0.06 9.96
N CYS A 83 3.54 1.01 10.82
CA CYS A 83 4.90 1.38 11.14
C CYS A 83 5.01 2.04 12.51
N MET A 84 6.25 2.20 12.98
CA MET A 84 6.59 2.97 14.17
C MET A 84 7.21 4.31 13.77
N TYR A 85 6.68 5.41 14.31
CA TYR A 85 7.16 6.76 14.07
C TYR A 85 7.76 7.36 15.35
N ASP A 86 9.04 7.72 15.30
CA ASP A 86 9.70 8.49 16.36
C ASP A 86 9.48 9.98 16.11
N TYR A 87 8.73 10.65 16.97
CA TYR A 87 8.42 12.08 16.79
C TYR A 87 9.52 13.03 17.26
N THR A 88 10.62 12.50 17.83
CA THR A 88 11.82 13.28 18.17
C THR A 88 12.70 13.41 16.94
N ASP A 89 13.02 12.28 16.32
CA ASP A 89 13.96 12.22 15.19
C ASP A 89 13.26 12.22 13.82
N LYS A 90 11.92 12.18 13.82
CA LYS A 90 11.04 12.15 12.64
C LYS A 90 11.32 10.99 11.68
N ASN A 91 11.67 9.84 12.26
CA ASN A 91 12.04 8.64 11.51
C ASN A 91 10.97 7.55 11.61
N PHE A 92 10.85 6.77 10.53
CA PHE A 92 9.99 5.59 10.46
C PHE A 92 10.82 4.32 10.67
N SER A 93 10.23 3.34 11.31
CA SER A 93 10.83 2.04 11.59
C SER A 93 9.76 0.96 11.62
N GLU A 94 10.19 -0.31 11.59
CA GLU A 94 9.28 -1.48 11.72
C GLU A 94 8.12 -1.44 10.71
N ILE A 95 8.41 -0.98 9.49
CA ILE A 95 7.40 -0.76 8.45
C ILE A 95 7.01 -2.09 7.84
N ARG A 96 5.71 -2.39 7.86
CA ARG A 96 5.13 -3.63 7.35
C ARG A 96 3.93 -3.33 6.48
N ILE A 97 3.94 -3.87 5.27
CA ILE A 97 2.80 -3.84 4.36
C ILE A 97 1.96 -5.08 4.66
N ARG A 98 0.67 -4.89 4.98
CA ARG A 98 -0.27 -5.98 5.26
C ARG A 98 -1.06 -6.38 4.00
N ARG A 99 -1.39 -5.40 3.15
CA ARG A 99 -2.17 -5.64 1.94
C ARG A 99 -1.85 -4.63 0.84
N GLU A 100 -1.85 -5.11 -0.39
CA GLU A 100 -1.92 -4.30 -1.60
C GLU A 100 -3.16 -4.69 -2.38
N THR A 101 -4.03 -3.74 -2.71
CA THR A 101 -5.25 -3.99 -3.49
C THR A 101 -5.34 -3.03 -4.65
N VAL A 102 -5.33 -3.55 -5.87
CA VAL A 102 -5.66 -2.81 -7.08
C VAL A 102 -7.17 -2.95 -7.32
N ASN A 103 -7.87 -1.82 -7.45
CA ASN A 103 -9.26 -1.77 -7.90
C ASN A 103 -9.34 -0.95 -9.18
N TRP A 104 -10.25 -1.31 -10.09
CA TRP A 104 -10.55 -0.56 -11.30
C TRP A 104 -12.00 -0.79 -11.72
N SER A 105 -12.46 -0.01 -12.70
CA SER A 105 -13.72 -0.22 -13.39
C SER A 105 -13.42 -0.64 -14.82
N GLU A 106 -13.99 -1.77 -15.24
CA GLU A 106 -14.03 -2.17 -16.65
C GLU A 106 -14.86 -1.18 -17.47
N VAL A 107 -14.75 -1.30 -18.79
CA VAL A 107 -15.44 -0.42 -19.76
C VAL A 107 -16.96 -0.48 -19.61
N ASP A 108 -17.49 -1.65 -19.26
CA ASP A 108 -18.91 -1.89 -19.04
C ASP A 108 -19.37 -1.50 -17.62
N GLY A 109 -18.46 -0.97 -16.79
CA GLY A 109 -18.70 -0.61 -15.40
C GLY A 109 -18.53 -1.75 -14.40
N THR A 110 -18.18 -2.96 -14.85
CA THR A 110 -17.91 -4.09 -13.95
C THR A 110 -16.71 -3.77 -13.07
N PRO A 111 -16.78 -3.97 -11.74
CA PRO A 111 -15.65 -3.74 -10.86
C PRO A 111 -14.60 -4.84 -11.04
N GLY A 112 -13.36 -4.43 -11.28
CA GLY A 112 -12.20 -5.31 -11.23
C GLY A 112 -11.41 -5.09 -9.95
N ARG A 113 -10.88 -6.19 -9.38
CA ARG A 113 -10.08 -6.16 -8.16
C ARG A 113 -8.99 -7.22 -8.18
N ARG A 114 -7.81 -6.87 -7.68
CA ARG A 114 -6.72 -7.81 -7.38
C ARG A 114 -6.05 -7.44 -6.06
N SER A 115 -5.98 -8.39 -5.15
CA SER A 115 -5.33 -8.20 -3.85
C SER A 115 -4.14 -9.15 -3.66
N ASN A 116 -3.09 -8.62 -3.05
CA ASN A 116 -2.01 -9.36 -2.40
C ASN A 116 -2.13 -9.11 -0.90
N VAL A 117 -2.21 -10.18 -0.12
CA VAL A 117 -2.15 -10.11 1.34
C VAL A 117 -0.80 -10.64 1.77
N TYR A 118 -0.18 -9.97 2.74
CA TYR A 118 1.09 -10.37 3.34
C TYR A 118 0.80 -10.78 4.78
N VAL A 119 1.25 -11.98 5.14
CA VAL A 119 1.07 -12.52 6.49
C VAL A 119 2.44 -12.72 7.11
N ASP A 120 2.65 -12.09 8.26
CA ASP A 120 3.79 -12.39 9.12
C ASP A 120 3.46 -13.63 9.95
N CYS A 121 4.03 -14.78 9.57
CA CYS A 121 3.93 -15.99 10.36
C CYS A 121 5.14 -16.10 11.30
N LEU A 122 4.88 -16.13 12.61
CA LEU A 122 5.87 -16.56 13.60
C LEU A 122 6.03 -18.09 13.52
N ILE A 123 7.08 -18.56 12.85
CA ILE A 123 7.45 -19.98 12.89
C ILE A 123 8.62 -20.15 13.85
N GLY A 124 8.36 -20.76 15.02
CA GLY A 124 9.42 -21.26 15.90
C GLY A 124 10.28 -20.21 16.62
N GLY A 125 9.78 -18.98 16.83
CA GLY A 125 10.52 -17.95 17.58
C GLY A 125 11.63 -17.25 16.79
N ILE A 126 11.73 -17.53 15.49
CA ILE A 126 12.54 -16.77 14.54
C ILE A 126 11.56 -15.88 13.76
N ASN A 127 11.79 -14.57 13.80
CA ASN A 127 11.09 -13.61 12.93
C ASN A 127 11.58 -13.80 11.49
N GLU A 128 11.23 -14.91 10.85
CA GLU A 128 11.33 -15.02 9.41
C GLU A 128 10.05 -14.47 8.78
N GLU A 129 10.18 -13.36 8.06
CA GLU A 129 9.11 -12.73 7.29
C GLU A 129 8.79 -13.63 6.08
N VAL A 130 8.06 -14.71 6.29
CA VAL A 130 7.62 -15.58 5.20
C VAL A 130 6.42 -14.91 4.53
N LYS A 131 6.68 -14.10 3.50
CA LYS A 131 5.66 -13.42 2.69
C LYS A 131 4.81 -14.44 1.92
N TYR A 132 3.75 -14.95 2.54
CA TYR A 132 2.72 -15.70 1.81
C TYR A 132 1.89 -14.71 0.99
N LYS A 133 2.11 -14.69 -0.33
CA LYS A 133 1.26 -13.96 -1.28
C LYS A 133 0.02 -14.79 -1.57
N ILE A 134 -1.08 -14.49 -0.89
CA ILE A 134 -2.39 -15.07 -1.22
C ILE A 134 -2.99 -14.21 -2.34
N ARG A 135 -3.01 -14.75 -3.56
CA ARG A 135 -3.72 -14.15 -4.70
C ARG A 135 -5.20 -14.52 -4.57
N GLU A 136 -6.09 -13.53 -4.47
CA GLU A 136 -7.53 -13.79 -4.61
C GLU A 136 -7.82 -14.31 -6.03
N PRO A 137 -8.73 -15.30 -6.21
CA PRO A 137 -9.12 -15.77 -7.53
C PRO A 137 -9.81 -14.63 -8.32
N LEU A 138 -9.51 -14.57 -9.62
CA LEU A 138 -10.15 -13.67 -10.59
C LEU A 138 -11.63 -14.05 -10.78
#